data_AF-A0A3N5HDX8-F1
#
_entry.id   AF-A0A3N5HDX8-F1
#
_cell.length_a   1.000
_cell.length_b   1.000
_cell.length_c   1.000
_cell.angle_alpha   90.00
_cell.angle_beta   90.00
_cell.angle_gamma   90.00
#
_symmetry.space_group_name_H-M   'P 1'
#
loop_
_entity.id
_entity.type
_entity.pdbx_description
1 polymer ?
#
loop_
_entity_poly.entity_id
_entity_poly.type
_entity_poly.pdbx_seq_one_letter_code
_entity_poly.pdbx_strand_id
1 'polypeptide(L)'
;MNDLDQLVAAAQADFDAAPTPAELENAKARFLGKAGRVTELLKALGALPVEQKKARGAEINQAKARVEAALQARRDALAAAELQRQLQAEALDVTLPGRRRGTGGLHPVSRTIERIEAIFASMGFDVAEGPEIETDWMSFTALNNPENHPARSMQDTFYVDIKDAQGRWLNLRPHTSPMQVRYAQAHARRHADAVARGEPMPEIRVIAPGRTYRVDSDATHTPMFHQCEGLWIGENVSFKDLKVVFIDFVRQFFET
;
A
#
# COMPACT_ATOMS: atom_id res chain seq x y z
N MET A 1 57.94 33.46 29.74
CA MET A 1 56.91 32.40 29.82
C MET A 1 56.90 31.91 31.26
N ASN A 2 55.79 32.05 31.98
CA ASN A 2 55.72 31.66 33.40
C ASN A 2 55.70 30.13 33.52
N ASP A 3 56.17 29.59 34.64
CA ASP A 3 56.20 28.14 34.93
C ASP A 3 54.83 27.46 34.76
N LEU A 4 53.76 28.20 35.09
CA LEU A 4 52.38 27.75 34.89
C LEU A 4 51.97 27.63 33.42
N ASP A 5 52.47 28.50 32.53
CA ASP A 5 52.20 28.39 31.10
C ASP A 5 52.92 27.18 30.49
N GLN A 6 54.13 26.89 30.95
CA GLN A 6 54.86 25.69 30.55
C GLN A 6 54.15 24.42 31.02
N LEU A 7 53.57 24.44 32.22
CA LEU A 7 52.77 23.33 32.73
C LEU A 7 51.48 23.12 31.92
N VAL A 8 50.77 24.18 31.55
CA VAL A 8 49.58 24.08 30.69
C VAL A 8 49.97 23.54 29.31
N ALA A 9 51.04 24.04 28.70
CA ALA A 9 51.53 23.57 27.40
C ALA A 9 51.95 22.10 27.44
N ALA A 10 52.64 21.67 28.50
CA ALA A 10 53.01 20.27 28.70
C ALA A 10 51.79 19.36 28.88
N ALA A 11 50.77 19.79 29.64
CA ALA A 11 49.54 19.03 29.79
C ALA A 11 48.78 18.90 28.47
N GLN A 12 48.69 19.98 27.71
CA GLN A 12 48.04 19.98 26.40
C GLN A 12 48.76 19.04 25.41
N ALA A 13 50.10 19.07 25.37
CA ALA A 13 50.89 18.15 24.57
C ALA A 13 50.69 16.68 24.97
N ASP A 14 50.69 16.37 26.28
CA ASP A 14 50.44 15.01 26.78
C ASP A 14 49.01 14.53 26.46
N PHE A 15 48.01 15.41 26.51
CA PHE A 15 46.63 15.07 26.14
C PHE A 15 46.49 14.86 24.63
N ASP A 16 47.07 15.74 23.81
CA ASP A 16 47.04 15.64 22.35
C ASP A 16 47.74 14.36 21.86
N ALA A 17 48.81 13.94 22.56
CA ALA A 17 49.53 12.71 22.27
C ALA A 17 48.79 11.43 22.71
N ALA A 18 47.80 11.52 23.60
CA ALA A 18 47.04 10.36 24.08
C ALA A 18 46.05 9.88 22.99
N PRO A 19 46.26 8.69 22.38
CA PRO A 19 45.43 8.17 21.29
C PRO A 19 44.15 7.48 21.79
N THR A 20 44.10 7.09 23.06
CA THR A 20 42.97 6.35 23.64
C THR A 20 42.43 7.02 24.90
N PRO A 21 41.15 6.82 25.25
CA PRO A 21 40.59 7.31 26.51
C PRO A 21 41.37 6.83 27.75
N ALA A 22 41.88 5.60 27.72
CA ALA A 22 42.70 5.06 28.81
C ALA A 22 44.04 5.79 28.95
N GLU A 23 44.72 6.09 27.84
CA GLU A 23 45.95 6.87 27.85
C GLU A 23 45.71 8.33 28.23
N LEU A 24 44.55 8.88 27.90
CA LEU A 24 44.16 10.23 28.33
C LEU A 24 43.92 10.30 29.85
N GLU A 25 43.33 9.27 30.46
CA GLU A 25 43.23 9.19 31.93
C GLU A 25 44.61 9.04 32.59
N ASN A 26 45.53 8.28 31.98
CA ASN A 26 46.91 8.18 32.45
C ASN A 26 47.63 9.53 32.38
N ALA A 27 47.48 10.28 31.29
CA ALA A 27 48.02 11.62 31.13
C ALA A 27 47.41 12.59 32.17
N LYS A 28 46.09 12.58 32.34
CA LYS A 28 45.38 13.38 33.36
C LYS A 28 45.94 13.15 34.76
N ALA A 29 46.22 11.90 35.14
CA ALA A 29 46.75 11.58 36.46
C ALA A 29 48.08 12.31 36.77
N ARG A 30 48.93 12.55 35.77
CA ARG A 30 50.21 13.27 35.91
C ARG A 30 50.03 14.76 36.26
N PHE A 31 48.92 15.37 35.86
CA PHE A 31 48.69 16.80 36.06
C PHE A 31 47.64 17.08 37.14
N LEU A 32 46.50 16.40 37.10
CA LEU A 32 45.33 16.63 37.95
C LEU A 32 45.10 15.53 39.00
N GLY A 33 45.93 14.48 39.04
CA GLY A 33 45.83 13.40 40.03
C GLY A 33 46.20 13.83 41.46
N LYS A 34 46.07 12.91 42.43
CA LYS A 34 46.39 13.17 43.85
C LYS A 34 47.85 13.60 44.11
N ALA A 35 48.76 13.13 43.25
CA ALA A 35 50.18 13.53 43.20
C ALA A 35 50.51 14.25 41.88
N GLY A 36 49.50 14.80 41.21
CA GLY A 36 49.67 15.51 39.95
C GLY A 36 50.32 16.87 40.15
N ARG A 37 51.02 17.35 39.12
CA ARG A 37 51.80 18.60 39.18
C ARG A 37 50.98 19.82 39.62
N VAL A 38 49.71 19.94 39.20
CA VAL A 38 48.80 21.03 39.62
C VAL A 38 48.40 20.87 41.09
N THR A 39 48.15 19.64 41.54
CA THR A 39 47.79 19.33 42.92
C THR A 39 48.94 19.61 43.88
N GLU A 40 50.18 19.31 43.49
CA GLU A 40 51.37 19.65 44.28
C GLU A 40 51.59 21.17 44.38
N LEU A 41 51.37 21.91 43.30
CA LEU A 41 51.40 23.38 43.34
C LEU A 41 50.34 23.97 44.29
N LEU A 42 49.14 23.39 44.32
CA LEU A 42 48.08 23.78 45.27
C LEU A 42 48.45 23.43 46.72
N LYS A 43 49.09 22.30 46.99
CA LYS A 43 49.57 21.94 48.35
C LYS A 43 50.67 22.90 48.83
N ALA A 44 51.60 23.26 47.93
CA ALA A 44 52.70 24.16 48.23
C ALA A 44 52.25 25.57 48.63
N LEU A 45 51.03 25.99 48.24
CA LEU A 45 50.43 27.25 48.71
C LEU A 45 50.36 27.34 50.23
N GLY A 46 50.21 26.22 50.95
CA GLY A 46 50.12 26.19 52.41
C GLY A 46 51.31 26.84 53.12
N ALA A 47 52.50 26.80 52.50
CA ALA A 47 53.76 27.33 53.05
C ALA A 47 53.99 28.83 52.80
N LEU A 48 53.14 29.51 52.01
CA LEU A 48 53.32 30.92 51.66
C LEU A 48 52.71 31.90 52.68
N PRO A 49 53.21 33.15 52.78
CA PRO A 49 52.56 34.24 53.52
C PRO A 49 51.17 34.55 52.95
N VAL A 50 50.25 35.01 53.81
CA VAL A 50 48.82 35.25 53.49
C VAL A 50 48.64 36.18 52.27
N GLU A 51 49.48 37.22 52.17
CA GLU A 51 49.44 38.19 51.05
C GLU A 51 49.83 37.56 49.70
N GLN A 52 50.79 36.62 49.69
CA GLN A 52 51.26 35.95 48.47
C GLN A 52 50.39 34.75 48.08
N LYS A 53 49.71 34.13 49.05
CA LYS A 53 48.78 33.01 48.85
C LYS A 53 47.64 33.37 47.89
N LYS A 54 47.06 34.57 48.01
CA LYS A 54 45.91 34.99 47.21
C LYS A 54 46.24 35.15 45.73
N ALA A 55 47.33 35.86 45.42
CA ALA A 55 47.77 36.07 44.04
C ALA A 55 48.21 34.75 43.38
N ARG A 56 49.09 33.98 44.03
CA ARG A 56 49.60 32.73 43.48
C ARG A 56 48.54 31.64 43.36
N GLY A 57 47.57 31.58 44.29
CA GLY A 57 46.44 30.67 44.21
C GLY A 57 45.50 30.98 43.03
N ALA A 58 45.27 32.25 42.72
CA ALA A 58 44.49 32.66 41.55
C ALA A 58 45.17 32.21 40.25
N GLU A 59 46.48 32.40 40.13
CA GLU A 59 47.27 31.96 38.96
C GLU A 59 47.21 30.42 38.78
N ILE A 60 47.37 29.66 39.86
CA ILE A 60 47.31 28.18 39.80
C ILE A 60 45.90 27.70 39.42
N ASN A 61 44.85 28.34 39.93
CA ASN A 61 43.47 27.99 39.57
C ASN A 61 43.17 28.31 38.10
N GLN A 62 43.69 29.41 37.55
CA GLN A 62 43.59 29.69 36.12
C GLN A 62 44.31 28.65 35.27
N ALA A 63 45.52 28.25 35.67
CA ALA A 63 46.26 27.19 35.00
C ALA A 63 45.52 25.85 35.07
N LYS A 64 44.96 25.50 36.23
CA LYS A 64 44.13 24.31 36.42
C LYS A 64 42.93 24.31 35.49
N ALA A 65 42.19 25.41 35.40
CA ALA A 65 41.04 25.54 34.52
C ALA A 65 41.42 25.34 33.04
N ARG A 66 42.58 25.88 32.62
CA ARG A 66 43.10 25.66 31.26
C ARG A 66 43.46 24.21 30.99
N VAL A 67 44.07 23.51 31.96
CA VAL A 67 44.37 22.07 31.87
C VAL A 67 43.08 21.23 31.82
N GLU A 68 42.08 21.55 32.66
CA GLU A 68 40.77 20.87 32.64
C GLU A 68 40.03 21.09 31.31
N ALA A 69 40.10 22.31 30.75
CA ALA A 69 39.55 22.62 29.44
C ALA A 69 40.25 21.84 28.31
N ALA A 70 41.58 21.76 28.33
CA ALA A 70 42.35 20.97 27.35
C ALA A 70 42.03 19.47 27.44
N LEU A 71 41.90 18.94 28.66
CA LEU A 71 41.49 17.56 28.90
C LEU A 71 40.08 17.29 28.34
N GLN A 72 39.13 18.18 28.60
CA GLN A 72 37.76 18.02 28.12
C GLN A 72 37.69 18.09 26.59
N ALA A 73 38.38 19.07 25.98
CA ALA A 73 38.46 19.20 24.53
C ALA A 73 39.03 17.92 23.88
N ARG A 74 40.07 17.33 24.47
CA ARG A 74 40.64 16.07 23.97
C ARG A 74 39.69 14.89 24.13
N ARG A 75 38.98 14.79 25.26
CA ARG A 75 37.95 13.76 25.48
C ARG A 75 36.84 13.84 24.43
N ASP A 76 36.33 15.04 24.17
CA ASP A 76 35.27 15.28 23.20
C ASP A 76 35.74 14.93 21.78
N ALA A 77 36.98 15.29 21.43
CA ALA A 77 37.58 14.93 20.13
C ALA A 77 37.71 13.42 19.94
N LEU A 78 38.16 12.67 20.97
CA LEU A 78 38.24 11.21 20.91
C LEU A 78 36.85 10.56 20.78
N ALA A 79 35.86 11.07 21.52
CA ALA A 79 34.48 10.58 21.44
C ALA A 79 33.85 10.84 20.06
N ALA A 80 34.06 12.03 19.49
CA ALA A 80 33.57 12.37 18.15
C ALA A 80 34.24 11.52 17.06
N ALA A 81 35.55 11.26 17.17
CA ALA A 81 36.26 10.40 16.22
C ALA A 81 35.75 8.95 16.26
N GLU A 82 35.49 8.42 17.46
CA GLU A 82 34.93 7.08 17.63
C GLU A 82 33.50 6.98 17.08
N LEU A 83 32.65 7.98 17.35
CA LEU A 83 31.30 8.04 16.79
C LEU A 83 31.33 8.09 15.26
N GLN A 84 32.20 8.92 14.68
CA GLN A 84 32.31 9.03 13.22
C GLN A 84 32.77 7.70 12.58
N ARG A 85 33.67 6.98 13.24
CA ARG A 85 34.11 5.64 12.81
C ARG A 85 32.95 4.65 12.82
N GLN A 86 32.12 4.66 13.87
CA GLN A 86 30.92 3.81 13.96
C GLN A 86 29.92 4.15 12.86
N LEU A 87 29.61 5.44 12.65
CA LEU A 87 28.70 5.89 11.60
C LEU A 87 29.16 5.50 10.19
N GLN A 88 30.47 5.57 9.91
CA GLN A 88 31.01 5.13 8.62
C GLN A 88 30.96 3.62 8.44
N ALA A 89 31.21 2.85 9.50
CA ALA A 89 31.11 1.39 9.46
C ALA A 89 29.66 0.90 9.29
N GLU A 90 28.70 1.65 9.83
CA GLU A 90 27.26 1.38 9.75
C GLU A 90 26.58 2.11 8.59
N ALA A 91 27.35 2.75 7.70
CA ALA A 91 26.79 3.43 6.53
C ALA A 91 26.13 2.41 5.60
N LEU A 92 24.83 2.60 5.35
CA LEU A 92 24.03 1.75 4.48
C LEU A 92 23.71 2.48 3.17
N ASP A 93 23.63 1.72 2.08
CA ASP A 93 23.03 2.22 0.85
C ASP A 93 21.49 2.25 1.02
N VAL A 94 20.98 3.45 1.31
CA VAL A 94 19.54 3.70 1.50
C VAL A 94 18.72 3.62 0.20
N THR A 95 19.37 3.49 -0.96
CA THR A 95 18.69 3.35 -2.26
C THR A 95 18.35 1.90 -2.60
N LEU A 96 18.92 0.93 -1.88
CA LEU A 96 18.63 -0.48 -2.11
C LEU A 96 17.15 -0.79 -1.89
N PRO A 97 16.53 -1.60 -2.76
CA PRO A 97 15.17 -2.07 -2.55
C PRO A 97 15.03 -2.77 -1.21
N GLY A 98 14.12 -2.27 -0.36
CA GLY A 98 13.81 -2.92 0.90
C GLY A 98 13.22 -4.32 0.70
N ARG A 99 13.36 -5.17 1.73
CA ARG A 99 12.72 -6.50 1.73
C ARG A 99 11.20 -6.31 1.85
N ARG A 100 10.48 -6.54 0.74
CA ARG A 100 9.02 -6.36 0.65
C ARG A 100 8.36 -7.67 0.24
N ARG A 101 7.11 -7.86 0.67
CA ARG A 101 6.20 -8.81 0.01
C ARG A 101 5.67 -8.15 -1.27
N GLY A 102 5.47 -8.95 -2.32
CA GLY A 102 4.85 -8.46 -3.55
C GLY A 102 3.43 -7.93 -3.30
N THR A 103 2.96 -7.06 -4.19
CA THR A 103 1.56 -6.60 -4.18
C THR A 103 0.67 -7.60 -4.91
N GLY A 104 -0.56 -7.78 -4.43
CA GLY A 104 -1.59 -8.48 -5.19
C GLY A 104 -2.09 -7.62 -6.36
N GLY A 105 -2.83 -8.24 -7.28
CA GLY A 105 -3.50 -7.55 -8.36
C GLY A 105 -4.81 -8.24 -8.70
N LEU A 106 -5.78 -7.45 -9.16
CA LEU A 106 -7.03 -7.98 -9.71
C LEU A 106 -6.79 -8.56 -11.10
N HIS A 107 -7.51 -9.62 -11.44
CA HIS A 107 -7.48 -10.17 -12.79
C HIS A 107 -7.96 -9.12 -13.80
N PRO A 108 -7.37 -9.02 -15.01
CA PRO A 108 -7.77 -8.01 -16.00
C PRO A 108 -9.27 -8.02 -16.31
N VAL A 109 -9.86 -9.22 -16.40
CA VAL A 109 -11.32 -9.36 -16.61
C VAL A 109 -12.12 -8.79 -15.44
N SER A 110 -11.69 -8.98 -14.18
CA SER A 110 -12.35 -8.39 -13.01
C SER A 110 -12.31 -6.86 -13.08
N ARG A 111 -11.14 -6.28 -13.44
CA ARG A 111 -11.02 -4.83 -13.63
C ARG A 111 -11.93 -4.30 -14.73
N THR A 112 -12.06 -5.06 -15.82
CA THR A 112 -12.97 -4.72 -16.93
C THR A 112 -14.43 -4.75 -16.46
N ILE A 113 -14.84 -5.78 -15.73
CA ILE A 113 -16.21 -5.91 -15.20
C ILE A 113 -16.52 -4.77 -14.22
N GLU A 114 -15.65 -4.52 -13.24
CA GLU A 114 -15.81 -3.41 -12.28
C GLU A 114 -15.94 -2.05 -12.99
N ARG A 115 -15.16 -1.85 -14.08
CA ARG A 115 -15.24 -0.62 -14.88
C ARG A 115 -16.58 -0.52 -15.64
N ILE A 116 -17.06 -1.61 -16.24
CA ILE A 116 -18.35 -1.65 -16.92
C ILE A 116 -19.47 -1.36 -15.91
N GLU A 117 -19.46 -2.02 -14.75
CA GLU A 117 -20.42 -1.81 -13.67
C GLU A 117 -20.44 -0.36 -13.19
N ALA A 118 -19.29 0.25 -12.95
CA ALA A 118 -19.20 1.65 -12.54
C ALA A 118 -19.81 2.61 -13.58
N ILE A 119 -19.53 2.39 -14.87
CA ILE A 119 -20.08 3.23 -15.96
C ILE A 119 -21.61 3.09 -16.02
N PHE A 120 -22.14 1.87 -16.01
CA PHE A 120 -23.58 1.64 -16.09
C PHE A 120 -24.33 2.06 -14.82
N ALA A 121 -23.73 1.88 -13.64
CA ALA A 121 -24.27 2.39 -12.38
C ALA A 121 -24.43 3.93 -12.41
N SER A 122 -23.50 4.65 -13.05
CA SER A 122 -23.61 6.11 -13.21
C SER A 122 -24.83 6.54 -14.07
N MET A 123 -25.35 5.62 -14.90
CA MET A 123 -26.55 5.80 -15.72
C MET A 123 -27.83 5.25 -15.06
N GLY A 124 -27.73 4.78 -13.81
CA GLY A 124 -28.83 4.22 -13.04
C GLY A 124 -29.21 2.78 -13.40
N PHE A 125 -28.27 1.99 -13.93
CA PHE A 125 -28.46 0.56 -14.13
C PHE A 125 -28.09 -0.20 -12.85
N ASP A 126 -28.93 -1.15 -12.47
CA ASP A 126 -28.62 -2.14 -11.45
C ASP A 126 -27.69 -3.24 -12.00
N VAL A 127 -27.15 -4.06 -11.10
CA VAL A 127 -26.37 -5.27 -11.46
C VAL A 127 -27.17 -6.51 -11.06
N ALA A 128 -27.41 -7.40 -12.01
CA ALA A 128 -28.02 -8.70 -11.78
C ALA A 128 -26.98 -9.82 -11.82
N GLU A 129 -27.03 -10.67 -10.80
CA GLU A 129 -26.28 -11.92 -10.73
C GLU A 129 -27.23 -13.11 -10.62
N GLY A 130 -26.69 -14.29 -10.89
CA GLY A 130 -27.40 -15.54 -10.62
C GLY A 130 -26.73 -16.73 -11.27
N PRO A 131 -27.40 -17.89 -11.29
CA PRO A 131 -26.77 -19.18 -11.51
C PRO A 131 -26.15 -19.33 -12.90
N GLU A 132 -25.10 -20.13 -12.95
CA GLU A 132 -24.40 -20.50 -14.19
C GLU A 132 -24.98 -21.77 -14.83
N ILE A 133 -25.55 -22.67 -14.02
CA ILE A 133 -26.37 -23.79 -14.49
C ILE A 133 -27.81 -23.33 -14.56
N GLU A 134 -28.39 -23.41 -15.75
CA GLU A 134 -29.72 -22.89 -16.05
C GLU A 134 -30.66 -23.95 -16.62
N THR A 135 -31.96 -23.65 -16.52
CA THR A 135 -32.99 -24.46 -17.19
C THR A 135 -33.06 -24.10 -18.67
N ASP A 136 -33.52 -25.04 -19.48
CA ASP A 136 -33.82 -24.79 -20.90
C ASP A 136 -34.78 -23.60 -21.10
N TRP A 137 -35.75 -23.44 -20.19
CA TRP A 137 -36.71 -22.36 -20.28
C TRP A 137 -36.04 -20.99 -20.11
N MET A 138 -35.16 -20.84 -19.11
CA MET A 138 -34.46 -19.59 -18.84
C MET A 138 -33.41 -19.26 -19.92
N SER A 139 -32.65 -20.27 -20.36
CA SER A 139 -31.61 -20.09 -21.38
C SER A 139 -32.13 -19.89 -22.80
N PHE A 140 -33.33 -20.39 -23.12
CA PHE A 140 -33.78 -20.41 -24.51
C PHE A 140 -35.24 -20.02 -24.69
N THR A 141 -36.17 -20.76 -24.07
CA THR A 141 -37.61 -20.61 -24.36
C THR A 141 -38.11 -19.19 -24.05
N ALA A 142 -37.71 -18.63 -22.90
CA ALA A 142 -38.08 -17.28 -22.49
C ALA A 142 -37.49 -16.17 -23.38
N LEU A 143 -36.48 -16.51 -24.18
CA LEU A 143 -35.77 -15.60 -25.09
C LEU A 143 -36.22 -15.78 -26.55
N ASN A 144 -37.34 -16.49 -26.76
CA ASN A 144 -37.91 -16.76 -28.08
C ASN A 144 -37.04 -17.67 -28.98
N ASN A 145 -36.22 -18.54 -28.38
CA ASN A 145 -35.49 -19.56 -29.11
C ASN A 145 -36.31 -20.85 -29.07
N PRO A 146 -36.97 -21.33 -30.14
CA PRO A 146 -37.77 -22.56 -30.13
C PRO A 146 -36.90 -23.83 -30.00
N GLU A 147 -37.50 -25.00 -29.73
CA GLU A 147 -36.78 -26.27 -29.49
C GLU A 147 -35.83 -26.68 -30.63
N ASN A 148 -36.19 -26.37 -31.88
CA ASN A 148 -35.39 -26.66 -33.07
C ASN A 148 -34.35 -25.56 -33.38
N HIS A 149 -34.15 -24.58 -32.49
CA HIS A 149 -33.19 -23.51 -32.70
C HIS A 149 -31.75 -24.04 -32.60
N PRO A 150 -30.84 -23.72 -33.54
CA PRO A 150 -29.46 -24.22 -33.54
C PRO A 150 -28.71 -24.00 -32.23
N ALA A 151 -28.89 -22.86 -31.57
CA ALA A 151 -28.26 -22.56 -30.27
C ALA A 151 -28.57 -23.57 -29.13
N ARG A 152 -29.62 -24.39 -29.26
CA ARG A 152 -29.95 -25.47 -28.31
C ARG A 152 -29.19 -26.78 -28.61
N SER A 153 -28.43 -26.82 -29.70
CA SER A 153 -27.64 -27.99 -30.08
C SER A 153 -26.56 -28.29 -29.04
N MET A 154 -26.31 -29.58 -28.79
CA MET A 154 -25.16 -30.03 -27.99
C MET A 154 -23.81 -29.69 -28.64
N GLN A 155 -23.81 -29.29 -29.92
CA GLN A 155 -22.62 -28.77 -30.59
C GLN A 155 -22.24 -27.36 -30.13
N ASP A 156 -23.19 -26.60 -29.56
CA ASP A 156 -22.99 -25.19 -29.18
C ASP A 156 -23.12 -24.97 -27.66
N THR A 157 -23.92 -25.79 -26.97
CA THR A 157 -24.24 -25.65 -25.54
C THR A 157 -23.83 -26.87 -24.73
N PHE A 158 -23.15 -26.65 -23.60
CA PHE A 158 -22.88 -27.70 -22.62
C PHE A 158 -24.13 -28.04 -21.81
N TYR A 159 -24.54 -29.30 -21.87
CA TYR A 159 -25.58 -29.87 -21.00
C TYR A 159 -24.94 -30.64 -19.84
N VAL A 160 -25.53 -30.53 -18.65
CA VAL A 160 -25.12 -31.29 -17.48
C VAL A 160 -26.03 -32.50 -17.29
N ASP A 161 -25.52 -33.56 -16.67
CA ASP A 161 -26.26 -34.79 -16.37
C ASP A 161 -27.21 -34.60 -15.16
N ILE A 162 -28.04 -33.55 -15.24
CA ILE A 162 -29.07 -33.17 -14.26
C ILE A 162 -30.30 -32.72 -15.04
N LYS A 163 -31.48 -33.18 -14.63
CA LYS A 163 -32.75 -32.82 -15.27
C LYS A 163 -33.61 -31.92 -14.39
N ASP A 164 -34.37 -31.02 -15.02
CA ASP A 164 -35.43 -30.26 -14.37
C ASP A 164 -36.65 -31.16 -14.04
N ALA A 165 -37.64 -30.60 -13.34
CA ALA A 165 -38.85 -31.31 -12.95
C ALA A 165 -39.70 -31.78 -14.16
N GLN A 166 -39.43 -31.26 -15.36
CA GLN A 166 -40.08 -31.62 -16.62
C GLN A 166 -39.26 -32.64 -17.41
N GLY A 167 -38.15 -33.15 -16.86
CA GLY A 167 -37.30 -34.15 -17.48
C GLY A 167 -36.33 -33.60 -18.53
N ARG A 168 -36.14 -32.29 -18.64
CA ARG A 168 -35.19 -31.66 -19.57
C ARG A 168 -33.82 -31.49 -18.92
N TRP A 169 -32.77 -31.71 -19.69
CA TRP A 169 -31.40 -31.48 -19.23
C TRP A 169 -31.16 -30.01 -18.92
N LEU A 170 -30.49 -29.74 -17.79
CA LEU A 170 -29.97 -28.42 -17.48
C LEU A 170 -28.73 -28.11 -18.35
N ASN A 171 -28.45 -26.83 -18.56
CA ASN A 171 -27.31 -26.38 -19.35
C ASN A 171 -26.40 -25.45 -18.54
N LEU A 172 -25.12 -25.40 -18.90
CA LEU A 172 -24.30 -24.24 -18.56
C LEU A 172 -24.70 -23.10 -19.49
N ARG A 173 -25.04 -21.95 -18.92
CA ARG A 173 -25.61 -20.85 -19.71
C ARG A 173 -24.64 -20.38 -20.82
N PRO A 174 -25.08 -20.31 -22.08
CA PRO A 174 -24.23 -19.85 -23.19
C PRO A 174 -24.13 -18.32 -23.30
N HIS A 175 -24.97 -17.62 -22.52
CA HIS A 175 -25.06 -16.17 -22.39
C HIS A 175 -25.65 -15.80 -21.01
N THR A 176 -25.59 -14.53 -20.63
CA THR A 176 -26.10 -13.99 -19.36
C THR A 176 -27.58 -13.56 -19.41
N SER A 177 -28.22 -13.65 -20.57
CA SER A 177 -29.65 -13.34 -20.77
C SER A 177 -30.64 -14.00 -19.80
N PRO A 178 -30.41 -15.23 -19.26
CA PRO A 178 -31.26 -15.78 -18.20
C PRO A 178 -31.45 -14.83 -17.01
N MET A 179 -30.43 -14.04 -16.68
CA MET A 179 -30.51 -13.07 -15.59
C MET A 179 -31.44 -11.91 -15.91
N GLN A 180 -31.53 -11.50 -17.18
CA GLN A 180 -32.46 -10.47 -17.62
C GLN A 180 -33.92 -10.92 -17.41
N VAL A 181 -34.24 -12.17 -17.77
CA VAL A 181 -35.57 -12.76 -17.57
C VAL A 181 -35.90 -12.85 -16.08
N ARG A 182 -34.97 -13.38 -15.27
CA ARG A 182 -35.15 -13.50 -13.81
C ARG A 182 -35.35 -12.15 -13.16
N TYR A 183 -34.52 -11.16 -13.51
CA TYR A 183 -34.61 -9.81 -12.98
C TYR A 183 -35.95 -9.16 -13.37
N ALA A 184 -36.34 -9.22 -14.64
CA ALA A 184 -37.61 -8.66 -15.11
C ALA A 184 -38.83 -9.31 -14.41
N GLN A 185 -38.83 -10.63 -14.25
CA GLN A 185 -39.89 -11.34 -13.51
C GLN A 185 -39.93 -10.99 -12.02
N ALA A 186 -38.77 -10.80 -11.38
CA ALA A 186 -38.70 -10.39 -9.99
C ALA A 186 -39.18 -8.95 -9.80
N HIS A 187 -38.78 -8.06 -10.71
CA HIS A 187 -39.21 -6.67 -10.76
C HIS A 187 -40.73 -6.55 -10.94
N ALA A 188 -41.29 -7.25 -11.93
CA ALA A 188 -42.73 -7.28 -12.16
C ALA A 188 -43.51 -7.78 -10.93
N ARG A 189 -43.00 -8.82 -10.25
CA ARG A 189 -43.61 -9.32 -9.00
C ARG A 189 -43.53 -8.30 -7.86
N ARG A 190 -42.38 -7.64 -7.70
CA ARG A 190 -42.17 -6.60 -6.67
C ARG A 190 -43.13 -5.42 -6.83
N HIS A 191 -43.48 -5.07 -8.06
CA HIS A 191 -44.32 -3.92 -8.38
C HIS A 191 -45.77 -4.29 -8.73
N ALA A 192 -46.17 -5.55 -8.56
CA ALA A 192 -47.50 -6.03 -8.93
C ALA A 192 -48.63 -5.25 -8.24
N ASP A 193 -48.49 -4.93 -6.96
CA ASP A 193 -49.50 -4.18 -6.21
C ASP A 193 -49.65 -2.73 -6.70
N ALA A 194 -48.55 -2.09 -7.10
CA ALA A 194 -48.58 -0.74 -7.66
C ALA A 194 -49.30 -0.74 -9.02
N VAL A 195 -48.96 -1.71 -9.87
CA VAL A 195 -49.62 -1.91 -11.17
C VAL A 195 -51.12 -2.21 -10.98
N ALA A 196 -51.50 -3.02 -9.99
CA ALA A 196 -52.90 -3.31 -9.68
C ALA A 196 -53.69 -2.06 -9.23
N ARG A 197 -53.02 -1.04 -8.68
CA ARG A 197 -53.61 0.27 -8.34
C ARG A 197 -53.62 1.26 -9.51
N GLY A 198 -53.13 0.86 -10.68
CA GLY A 198 -53.02 1.72 -11.86
C GLY A 198 -51.79 2.63 -11.86
N GLU A 199 -50.82 2.40 -10.98
CA GLU A 199 -49.53 3.09 -11.00
C GLU A 199 -48.62 2.44 -12.07
N PRO A 200 -47.82 3.23 -12.82
CA PRO A 200 -46.90 2.66 -13.79
C PRO A 200 -45.82 1.83 -13.07
N MET A 201 -45.44 0.70 -13.67
CA MET A 201 -44.30 -0.07 -13.18
C MET A 201 -43.02 0.74 -13.42
N PRO A 202 -42.12 0.88 -12.43
CA PRO A 202 -40.83 1.51 -12.64
C PRO A 202 -40.06 0.84 -13.77
N GLU A 203 -39.25 1.62 -14.50
CA GLU A 203 -38.40 1.07 -15.55
C GLU A 203 -37.44 0.01 -14.99
N ILE A 204 -37.16 -1.00 -15.80
CA ILE A 204 -36.08 -1.95 -15.54
C ILE A 204 -34.85 -1.40 -16.25
N ARG A 205 -33.76 -1.19 -15.52
CA ARG A 205 -32.43 -0.89 -16.06
C ARG A 205 -31.43 -1.76 -15.33
N VAL A 206 -30.87 -2.75 -16.02
CA VAL A 206 -30.00 -3.73 -15.39
C VAL A 206 -28.93 -4.20 -16.35
N ILE A 207 -27.71 -4.39 -15.84
CA ILE A 207 -26.66 -5.15 -16.50
C ILE A 207 -26.46 -6.50 -15.79
N ALA A 208 -26.05 -7.51 -16.54
CA ALA A 208 -25.81 -8.86 -16.05
C ALA A 208 -24.39 -9.30 -16.47
N PRO A 209 -23.35 -8.91 -15.72
CA PRO A 209 -22.02 -9.49 -15.89
C PRO A 209 -22.00 -10.93 -15.37
N GLY A 210 -21.25 -11.81 -16.04
CA GLY A 210 -21.10 -13.17 -15.55
C GLY A 210 -20.36 -14.11 -16.49
N ARG A 211 -20.03 -15.29 -15.95
CA ARG A 211 -19.43 -16.38 -16.73
C ARG A 211 -20.46 -17.03 -17.65
N THR A 212 -20.00 -17.42 -18.83
CA THR A 212 -20.77 -18.09 -19.88
C THR A 212 -19.93 -19.19 -20.51
N TYR A 213 -20.61 -20.18 -21.06
CA TYR A 213 -19.97 -21.43 -21.48
C TYR A 213 -20.40 -21.82 -22.90
N ARG A 214 -19.43 -22.14 -23.76
CA ARG A 214 -19.68 -22.57 -25.15
C ARG A 214 -18.74 -23.68 -25.54
N VAL A 215 -19.19 -24.56 -26.44
CA VAL A 215 -18.42 -25.71 -26.91
C VAL A 215 -17.43 -25.29 -28.00
N ASP A 216 -16.61 -24.28 -27.71
CA ASP A 216 -15.58 -23.74 -28.61
C ASP A 216 -14.26 -23.58 -27.85
N SER A 217 -13.16 -24.01 -28.45
CA SER A 217 -11.82 -23.87 -27.85
C SER A 217 -10.74 -23.77 -28.91
N ASP A 218 -10.21 -22.56 -29.11
CA ASP A 218 -9.07 -22.28 -30.00
C ASP A 218 -8.25 -21.08 -29.45
N ALA A 219 -7.39 -20.48 -30.28
CA ALA A 219 -6.54 -19.35 -29.86
C ALA A 219 -7.34 -18.08 -29.48
N THR A 220 -8.57 -17.94 -29.98
CA THR A 220 -9.46 -16.78 -29.79
C THR A 220 -10.73 -17.11 -29.01
N HIS A 221 -11.02 -18.40 -28.81
CA HIS A 221 -12.20 -18.88 -28.11
C HIS A 221 -11.81 -19.73 -26.90
N THR A 222 -12.42 -19.43 -25.75
CA THR A 222 -12.30 -20.24 -24.55
C THR A 222 -13.66 -20.83 -24.17
N PRO A 223 -13.72 -22.09 -23.72
CA PRO A 223 -14.99 -22.75 -23.42
C PRO A 223 -15.73 -22.13 -22.23
N MET A 224 -15.02 -21.36 -21.40
CA MET A 224 -15.58 -20.45 -20.41
C MET A 224 -15.02 -19.06 -20.68
N PHE A 225 -15.90 -18.06 -20.74
CA PHE A 225 -15.54 -16.65 -20.86
C PHE A 225 -16.52 -15.79 -20.07
N HIS A 226 -16.37 -14.46 -20.11
CA HIS A 226 -17.24 -13.54 -19.39
C HIS A 226 -18.01 -12.67 -20.39
N GLN A 227 -19.30 -12.50 -20.14
CA GLN A 227 -20.15 -11.56 -20.86
C GLN A 227 -20.73 -10.55 -19.89
N CYS A 228 -21.10 -9.39 -20.41
CA CYS A 228 -21.94 -8.43 -19.73
C CYS A 228 -23.04 -8.03 -20.71
N GLU A 229 -24.28 -8.35 -20.37
CA GLU A 229 -25.45 -7.94 -21.14
C GLU A 229 -26.24 -6.87 -20.41
N GLY A 230 -27.03 -6.08 -21.13
CA GLY A 230 -27.88 -5.04 -20.56
C GLY A 230 -29.34 -5.19 -20.99
N LEU A 231 -30.26 -4.86 -20.08
CA LEU A 231 -31.70 -4.79 -20.31
C LEU A 231 -32.21 -3.42 -19.85
N TRP A 232 -32.92 -2.72 -20.74
CA TRP A 232 -33.70 -1.54 -20.40
C TRP A 232 -35.14 -1.69 -20.90
N ILE A 233 -36.11 -1.77 -19.99
CA ILE A 233 -37.54 -1.80 -20.30
C ILE A 233 -38.21 -0.60 -19.65
N GLY A 234 -38.89 0.22 -20.45
CA GLY A 234 -39.67 1.38 -20.01
C GLY A 234 -40.64 1.83 -21.09
N GLU A 235 -41.60 2.70 -20.74
CA GLU A 235 -42.67 3.13 -21.66
C GLU A 235 -42.15 3.93 -22.85
N ASN A 236 -41.13 4.76 -22.64
CA ASN A 236 -40.60 5.69 -23.64
C ASN A 236 -39.15 5.38 -24.03
N VAL A 237 -38.78 4.10 -24.03
CA VAL A 237 -37.44 3.64 -24.43
C VAL A 237 -37.43 3.37 -25.93
N SER A 238 -36.47 3.96 -26.63
CA SER A 238 -36.35 3.88 -28.08
C SER A 238 -34.94 3.50 -28.52
N PHE A 239 -34.77 3.27 -29.82
CA PHE A 239 -33.46 3.00 -30.41
C PHE A 239 -32.47 4.17 -30.23
N LYS A 240 -32.96 5.41 -30.08
CA LYS A 240 -32.11 6.56 -29.78
C LYS A 240 -31.40 6.37 -28.44
N ASP A 241 -32.12 5.88 -27.45
CA ASP A 241 -31.60 5.70 -26.09
C ASP A 241 -30.52 4.61 -26.07
N LEU A 242 -30.76 3.49 -26.76
CA LEU A 242 -29.74 2.45 -26.98
C LEU A 242 -28.46 3.04 -27.59
N LYS A 243 -28.60 3.82 -28.67
CA LYS A 243 -27.46 4.43 -29.35
C LYS A 243 -26.66 5.34 -28.42
N VAL A 244 -27.33 6.19 -27.65
CA VAL A 244 -26.66 7.12 -26.73
C VAL A 244 -25.93 6.35 -25.62
N VAL A 245 -26.61 5.41 -24.96
CA VAL A 245 -26.01 4.59 -23.88
C VAL A 245 -24.75 3.88 -24.36
N PHE A 246 -24.77 3.26 -25.54
CA PHE A 246 -23.58 2.56 -26.06
C PHE A 246 -22.47 3.51 -26.52
N ILE A 247 -22.80 4.66 -27.10
CA ILE A 247 -21.79 5.67 -27.47
C ILE A 247 -21.09 6.20 -26.21
N ASP A 248 -21.85 6.53 -25.18
CA ASP A 248 -21.31 7.05 -23.93
C ASP A 248 -20.50 5.99 -23.18
N PHE A 249 -20.98 4.75 -23.17
CA PHE A 249 -20.22 3.61 -22.65
C PHE A 249 -18.87 3.45 -23.36
N VAL A 250 -18.85 3.42 -24.70
CA VAL A 250 -17.61 3.25 -25.48
C VAL A 250 -16.63 4.40 -25.22
N ARG A 251 -17.11 5.65 -25.23
CA ARG A 251 -16.26 6.81 -24.93
C ARG A 251 -15.65 6.74 -23.54
N GLN A 252 -16.44 6.41 -22.52
CA GLN A 252 -15.95 6.30 -21.15
C GLN A 252 -15.05 5.07 -20.93
N PHE A 253 -15.35 3.95 -21.56
CA PHE A 253 -14.60 2.71 -21.41
C PHE A 253 -13.24 2.75 -22.14
N PHE A 254 -13.18 3.39 -23.30
CA PHE A 254 -11.95 3.51 -24.08
C PHE A 254 -11.25 4.87 -23.94
N GLU A 255 -11.84 5.81 -23.20
CA GLU A 255 -11.30 7.17 -23.00
C GLU A 255 -11.10 7.91 -24.33
N THR A 256 -12.14 7.83 -25.19
CA THR A 256 -12.16 8.41 -26.56
C THR A 256 -13.13 9.58 -26.70
#